data_AF-A0A924RDZ9-F1
#
_entry.id   AF-A0A924RDZ9-F1
#
_cell.length_a   1.000
_cell.length_b   1.000
_cell.length_c   1.000
_cell.angle_alpha   90.00
_cell.angle_beta   90.00
_cell.angle_gamma   90.00
#
_symmetry.space_group_name_H-M   'P 1'
#
loop_
_entity.id
_entity.type
_entity.pdbx_description
1 polymer ?
#
loop_
_entity_poly.entity_id
_entity_poly.type
_entity_poly.pdbx_seq_one_letter_code
_entity_poly.pdbx_strand_id
1 'polypeptide(L)' 'MTLVDTNVLLDILTDDPNWADWSLHQMDRAATRGIIVINDIVYGEVSVRFPTIAACDAGLRILGVTILATP' A
#
# COMPACT_ATOMS: atom_id res chain seq x y z
N MET A 1 -4.39 8.65 11.20
CA MET A 1 -4.73 7.67 10.16
C MET A 1 -4.50 8.32 8.82
N THR A 2 -3.81 7.64 7.92
CA THR A 2 -3.54 8.12 6.55
C THR A 2 -4.07 7.09 5.57
N LEU A 3 -4.98 7.50 4.68
CA LEU A 3 -5.40 6.69 3.55
C LEU A 3 -4.36 6.83 2.43
N VAL A 4 -3.92 5.70 1.89
CA VAL A 4 -2.94 5.63 0.81
C VAL A 4 -3.62 5.11 -0.45
N ASP A 5 -3.25 5.70 -1.58
CA ASP A 5 -3.76 5.34 -2.90
C ASP A 5 -2.87 4.28 -3.57
N THR A 6 -3.40 3.60 -4.58
CA THR A 6 -2.73 2.51 -5.29
C THR A 6 -1.39 2.95 -5.84
N ASN A 7 -1.26 4.15 -6.40
CA ASN A 7 -0.02 4.63 -7.02
C ASN A 7 1.18 4.56 -6.06
N VAL A 8 1.03 5.02 -4.82
CA VAL A 8 2.10 4.99 -3.80
C VAL A 8 2.52 3.54 -3.51
N LEU A 9 1.57 2.62 -3.43
CA LEU A 9 1.89 1.21 -3.21
C LEU A 9 2.55 0.58 -4.43
N LEU A 10 2.11 0.94 -5.63
CA LEU A 10 2.70 0.44 -6.87
C LEU A 10 4.14 0.89 -7.03
N ASP A 11 4.44 2.15 -6.76
CA ASP A 11 5.80 2.67 -6.83
C ASP A 11 6.78 1.80 -6.03
N ILE A 12 6.36 1.36 -4.83
CA ILE A 12 7.17 0.52 -3.94
C ILE A 12 7.21 -0.93 -4.43
N LEU A 13 6.06 -1.49 -4.80
CA LEU A 13 5.95 -2.90 -5.21
C LEU A 13 6.63 -3.19 -6.55
N THR A 14 6.74 -2.20 -7.43
CA THR A 14 7.38 -2.33 -8.74
C THR A 14 8.78 -1.73 -8.79
N ASP A 15 9.30 -1.22 -7.68
CA ASP A 15 10.59 -0.53 -7.61
C ASP A 15 10.68 0.57 -8.68
N ASP A 16 9.67 1.46 -8.73
CA ASP A 16 9.63 2.53 -9.71
C ASP A 16 10.86 3.46 -9.50
N PRO A 17 11.71 3.63 -10.53
CA PRO A 17 12.99 4.31 -10.37
C PRO A 17 12.87 5.81 -10.07
N ASN A 18 11.69 6.41 -10.26
CA ASN A 18 11.45 7.82 -10.00
C ASN A 18 10.72 8.04 -8.66
N TRP A 19 9.90 7.08 -8.24
CA TRP A 19 8.93 7.29 -7.17
C TRP A 19 9.07 6.37 -5.96
N ALA A 20 9.74 5.22 -6.08
CA ALA A 20 9.85 4.24 -4.99
C ALA A 20 10.41 4.87 -3.70
N ASP A 21 11.53 5.59 -3.79
CA ASP A 21 12.17 6.25 -2.65
C ASP A 21 11.25 7.30 -2.01
N TRP A 22 10.57 8.09 -2.83
CA TRP A 22 9.65 9.12 -2.34
C TRP A 22 8.45 8.51 -1.63
N SER A 23 7.85 7.47 -2.24
CA SER A 23 6.68 6.75 -1.72
C SER A 23 7.01 6.02 -0.41
N LEU A 24 8.18 5.35 -0.33
CA LEU A 24 8.70 4.80 0.93
C LEU A 24 8.85 5.87 2.01
N HIS A 25 9.43 7.02 1.67
CA HIS A 25 9.61 8.10 2.63
C HIS A 25 8.28 8.69 3.12
N GLN A 26 7.25 8.78 2.26
CA GLN A 26 5.92 9.19 2.72
C GLN A 26 5.25 8.13 3.60
N MET A 27 5.42 6.84 3.28
CA MET A 27 4.94 5.74 4.11
C MET A 27 5.56 5.79 5.51
N ASP A 28 6.88 5.96 5.62
CA ASP A 28 7.57 6.10 6.92
C ASP A 28 7.05 7.30 7.71
N ARG A 29 6.92 8.46 7.06
CA ARG A 29 6.38 9.67 7.70
C ARG A 29 4.94 9.47 8.16
N ALA A 30 4.11 8.78 7.38
CA ALA A 30 2.73 8.49 7.75
C ALA A 30 2.68 7.51 8.95
N ALA A 31 3.55 6.50 8.96
CA ALA A 31 3.64 5.52 10.05
C ALA A 31 4.00 6.19 11.40
N THR A 32 4.85 7.22 11.40
CA THR A 32 5.12 8.00 12.63
C THR A 32 3.92 8.78 13.18
N ARG A 33 2.87 8.98 12.37
CA ARG A 33 1.67 9.76 12.71
C ARG A 33 0.44 8.89 12.99
N GLY A 34 0.57 7.57 12.85
CA GLY A 34 -0.48 6.60 13.14
C GLY A 34 -0.65 5.55 12.04
N ILE A 35 -1.79 4.86 12.06
CA ILE A 35 -2.07 3.76 11.13
C ILE A 35 -2.19 4.23 9.69
N ILE A 36 -1.70 3.39 8.78
CA ILE A 36 -1.83 3.56 7.33
C ILE A 36 -2.89 2.58 6.84
N VAL A 37 -3.81 3.07 6.02
CA VAL A 37 -4.96 2.31 5.58
C VAL A 37 -5.14 2.38 4.06
N ILE A 38 -5.79 1.36 3.50
CA ILE A 38 -6.35 1.35 2.15
C ILE A 38 -7.82 0.95 2.20
N ASN A 39 -8.57 1.27 1.15
CA ASN A 39 -9.95 0.82 0.99
C ASN A 39 -10.04 -0.43 0.08
N ASP A 40 -11.24 -0.97 -0.10
CA ASP A 40 -11.47 -2.17 -0.90
C ASP A 40 -11.17 -1.98 -2.40
N ILE A 41 -11.32 -0.74 -2.90
CA ILE A 41 -11.03 -0.40 -4.30
C ILE A 41 -9.51 -0.46 -4.53
N VAL A 42 -8.74 0.21 -3.69
CA VAL A 42 -7.25 0.18 -3.71
C VAL A 42 -6.75 -1.25 -3.51
N TYR A 43 -7.36 -2.02 -2.60
CA TYR A 43 -7.04 -3.43 -2.45
C TYR A 43 -7.27 -4.21 -3.75
N GLY A 44 -8.43 -4.00 -4.40
CA GLY A 44 -8.75 -4.60 -5.69
C GLY A 44 -7.71 -4.29 -6.76
N GLU A 45 -7.32 -3.03 -6.91
CA GLU A 45 -6.31 -2.60 -7.89
C GLU A 45 -4.91 -3.15 -7.62
N VAL A 46 -4.49 -3.22 -6.36
CA VAL A 46 -3.19 -3.80 -5.98
C VAL A 46 -3.20 -5.31 -6.17
N SER A 47 -4.32 -5.98 -5.86
CA SER A 47 -4.42 -7.44 -5.88
C SER A 47 -4.11 -8.07 -7.24
N VAL A 48 -4.41 -7.39 -8.35
CA VAL A 48 -4.22 -7.91 -9.71
C VAL A 48 -2.74 -8.13 -10.08
N ARG A 49 -1.81 -7.54 -9.31
CA ARG A 49 -0.37 -7.69 -9.53
C ARG A 49 0.24 -8.86 -8.77
N PHE A 50 -0.52 -9.49 -7.89
CA PHE A 50 -0.07 -10.66 -7.14
C PHE A 50 -0.60 -11.94 -7.76
N PRO A 51 0.16 -13.04 -7.72
CA PRO A 51 -0.29 -14.32 -8.26
C PRO A 51 -1.44 -14.93 -7.44
N THR A 52 -1.60 -14.53 -6.18
CA THR A 52 -2.66 -14.98 -5.28
C THR A 52 -3.06 -13.88 -4.31
N ILE A 53 -4.29 -13.97 -3.79
CA ILE A 53 -4.79 -13.13 -2.69
C ILE A 53 -3.85 -13.19 -1.48
N ALA A 54 -3.40 -14.40 -1.11
CA ALA A 54 -2.49 -14.57 0.03
C ALA A 54 -1.14 -13.85 -0.16
N ALA A 55 -0.62 -13.80 -1.39
CA ALA A 55 0.59 -13.04 -1.70
C ALA A 55 0.36 -11.52 -1.60
N CYS A 56 -0.80 -11.03 -2.08
CA CYS A 56 -1.20 -9.63 -1.90
C CYS A 56 -1.27 -9.26 -0.42
N ASP A 57 -2.02 -10.04 0.36
CA ASP A 57 -2.17 -9.82 1.80
C ASP A 57 -0.83 -9.85 2.54
N ALA A 58 0.09 -10.72 2.10
CA ALA A 58 1.45 -10.76 2.65
C ALA A 58 2.26 -9.50 2.31
N GLY A 59 2.20 -9.02 1.06
CA GLY A 59 2.84 -7.78 0.65
C GLY A 59 2.33 -6.57 1.44
N LEU A 60 1.00 -6.42 1.54
CA LEU A 60 0.38 -5.33 2.30
C LEU A 60 0.73 -5.37 3.79
N ARG A 61 0.82 -6.57 4.37
CA ARG A 61 1.24 -6.76 5.76
C ARG A 61 2.69 -6.35 5.99
N ILE A 62 3.59 -6.69 5.06
CA ILE A 62 5.00 -6.26 5.10
C ILE A 62 5.10 -4.74 5.05
N LEU A 63 4.26 -4.09 4.23
CA LEU A 63 4.16 -2.63 4.14
C LEU A 63 3.44 -1.96 5.34
N GLY A 64 2.93 -2.74 6.30
CA GLY A 64 2.24 -2.20 7.47
C GLY A 64 0.88 -1.56 7.19
N VAL A 65 0.23 -1.95 6.08
CA VAL A 65 -1.04 -1.37 5.63
C VAL A 65 -2.22 -2.18 6.17
N THR A 66 -3.25 -1.47 6.65
CA THR A 66 -4.53 -2.08 7.09
C THR A 66 -5.63 -1.83 6.07
N ILE A 67 -6.44 -2.84 5.76
CA ILE A 67 -7.60 -2.68 4.88
C ILE A 67 -8.78 -2.20 5.74
N LEU A 68 -9.43 -1.12 5.32
CA LEU A 68 -10.69 -0.66 5.88
C LEU A 68 -11.79 -0.76 4.83
N ALA A 69 -12.86 -1.46 5.20
CA ALA A 69 -14.03 -1.58 4.33
C ALA A 69 -14.61 -0.19 4.06
N THR A 70 -14.90 0.04 2.79
CA THR A 70 -15.64 1.23 2.33
C THR A 70 -17.09 1.11 2.82
N PRO A 71 -17.73 2.20 3.30
CA PRO A 71 -19.12 2.14 3.78
C PRO A 71 -20.13 1.66 2.74
#